data_AF-A0ABD0W5Q8-F1
#
_entry.id   AF-A0ABD0W5Q8-F1
#
_cell.length_a   1.000
_cell.length_b   1.000
_cell.length_c   1.000
_cell.angle_alpha   90.00
_cell.angle_beta   90.00
_cell.angle_gamma   90.00
#
_symmetry.space_group_name_H-M   'P 1'
#
loop_
_entity.id
_entity.type
_entity.pdbx_description
1 polymer ?
#
loop_
_entity_poly.entity_id
_entity_poly.type
_entity_poly.pdbx_seq_one_letter_code
_entity_poly.pdbx_strand_id
1 'polypeptide(L)'
;MSPRHRAMSERGEDAWNREKVPRVLEIVSSRLSQRDLCSLLLLSTCCYRALISQPSLWKVLDLREMNKAGERLISALSLDRYQHVEKIDLEFARDVDDEHLLLIKSKVMEHVRHLESLNLNGCQKITDKGIEAVTIACPKLRIFSIYWNVRVTDMSIKYLVKHCKHISYLNLSGCKSISDQSLLLIGDNYKELEELNITRCIRITDNGLQNVLRCITLKSLNLYALSSLTDRAYEKIGCLEHLEFLDLCGAQNLSDCGLSCIASCRKLLSLNLTWCVRVTDVGVIKIAEGCRSLEFLSLFGIVGVTDGCLEALSKYCSNTITTLDVNGCIGIKVLQSAQLMWHIWFRHNKLFLKSETFLSIALYSGLEVSINDEAERCTGFGLFDSLLCILSYALLSYALLMSMENGNIEIQIYLKLKLNFGNSLVKISFKSKKGKLFLIFSNQISKNLPSKIQKIEYDLFNSLKFKFPMTACQNSARLARINGAGTCGRTSFINFIKYINIYIYIYIY
;
A
#
# COMPACT_ATOMS: atom_id res chain seq x y z
N MET A 1 22.19 -43.55 -40.89
CA MET A 1 21.02 -42.77 -41.34
C MET A 1 21.18 -42.48 -42.83
N SER A 2 20.16 -42.73 -43.65
CA SER A 2 20.22 -42.50 -45.10
C SER A 2 20.30 -41.00 -45.44
N PRO A 3 20.95 -40.60 -46.56
CA PRO A 3 21.08 -39.19 -46.96
C PRO A 3 19.74 -38.45 -47.09
N ARG A 4 18.67 -39.17 -47.44
CA ARG A 4 17.30 -38.63 -47.56
C ARG A 4 16.69 -38.21 -46.22
N HIS A 5 17.00 -38.90 -45.12
CA HIS A 5 16.49 -38.51 -43.80
C HIS A 5 17.22 -37.28 -43.22
N ARG A 6 18.52 -37.12 -43.51
CA ARG A 6 19.26 -35.87 -43.18
C ARG A 6 18.70 -34.66 -43.92
N ALA A 7 18.47 -34.80 -45.23
CA ALA A 7 17.96 -33.71 -46.05
C ALA A 7 16.51 -33.29 -45.70
N MET A 8 15.70 -34.19 -45.12
CA MET A 8 14.35 -33.86 -44.64
C MET A 8 14.36 -33.19 -43.26
N SER A 9 15.26 -33.57 -42.34
CA SER A 9 15.36 -32.89 -41.04
C SER A 9 15.96 -31.48 -41.19
N GLU A 10 16.96 -31.31 -42.06
CA GLU A 10 17.55 -30.00 -42.37
C GLU A 10 16.50 -29.03 -42.96
N ARG A 11 15.60 -29.49 -43.83
CA ARG A 11 14.49 -28.65 -44.32
C ARG A 11 13.48 -28.27 -43.24
N GLY A 12 13.25 -29.17 -42.28
CA GLY A 12 12.33 -28.92 -41.15
C GLY A 12 12.88 -27.90 -40.15
N GLU A 13 14.17 -28.01 -39.81
CA GLU A 13 14.87 -27.03 -38.97
C GLU A 13 14.99 -25.67 -39.66
N ASP A 14 15.28 -25.65 -40.96
CA ASP A 14 15.33 -24.40 -41.74
C ASP A 14 13.99 -23.67 -41.80
N ALA A 15 12.88 -24.41 -42.01
CA ALA A 15 11.54 -23.83 -41.98
C ALA A 15 11.16 -23.32 -40.58
N TRP A 16 11.50 -24.08 -39.54
CA TRP A 16 11.30 -23.65 -38.15
C TRP A 16 12.03 -22.33 -37.84
N ASN A 17 13.30 -22.25 -38.22
CA ASN A 17 14.16 -21.09 -37.97
C ASN A 17 13.77 -19.85 -38.77
N ARG A 18 13.26 -20.01 -40.00
CA ARG A 18 12.88 -18.89 -40.87
C ARG A 18 11.47 -18.36 -40.62
N GLU A 19 10.52 -19.22 -40.26
CA GLU A 19 9.11 -18.83 -40.17
C GLU A 19 8.55 -18.85 -38.75
N LYS A 20 8.87 -19.88 -37.97
CA LYS A 20 8.25 -20.09 -36.66
C LYS A 20 8.95 -19.30 -35.56
N VAL A 21 10.29 -19.30 -35.54
CA VAL A 21 11.07 -18.55 -34.53
C VAL A 21 10.73 -17.05 -34.54
N PRO A 22 10.71 -16.33 -35.68
CA PRO A 22 10.34 -14.92 -35.68
C PRO A 22 8.92 -14.67 -35.16
N ARG A 23 7.94 -15.47 -35.59
CA ARG A 23 6.54 -15.35 -35.13
C ARG A 23 6.38 -15.60 -33.64
N VAL A 24 7.09 -16.59 -33.09
CA VAL A 24 7.08 -16.87 -31.64
C VAL A 24 7.74 -15.72 -30.88
N LEU A 25 8.89 -15.22 -31.36
CA LEU A 25 9.58 -14.11 -30.73
C LEU A 25 8.76 -12.83 -30.77
N GLU A 26 8.00 -12.56 -31.83
CA GLU A 26 7.07 -11.43 -31.88
C GLU A 26 6.02 -11.48 -30.77
N ILE A 27 5.52 -12.67 -30.42
CA ILE A 27 4.53 -12.84 -29.36
C ILE A 27 5.18 -12.72 -27.97
N VAL A 28 6.32 -13.40 -27.77
CA VAL A 28 6.88 -13.59 -26.43
C VAL A 28 7.78 -12.43 -26.01
N SER A 29 8.54 -11.83 -26.93
CA SER A 29 9.56 -10.82 -26.62
C SER A 29 9.03 -9.59 -25.88
N SER A 30 7.81 -9.14 -26.21
CA SER A 30 7.15 -8.02 -25.54
C SER A 30 6.91 -8.22 -24.04
N ARG A 31 6.98 -9.47 -23.56
CA ARG A 31 6.77 -9.85 -22.15
C ARG A 31 8.07 -10.18 -21.42
N LEU A 32 9.20 -10.18 -22.13
CA LEU A 32 10.50 -10.55 -21.56
C LEU A 32 11.19 -9.34 -20.96
N SER A 33 12.01 -9.59 -19.93
CA SER A 33 12.90 -8.56 -19.41
C SER A 33 13.99 -8.23 -20.43
N GLN A 34 14.57 -7.03 -20.31
CA GLN A 34 15.66 -6.63 -21.21
C GLN A 34 16.87 -7.58 -21.11
N ARG A 35 17.12 -8.13 -19.91
CA ARG A 35 18.15 -9.14 -19.67
C ARG A 35 17.88 -10.43 -20.46
N ASP A 36 16.64 -10.90 -20.47
CA ASP A 36 16.25 -12.11 -21.19
C ASP A 36 16.33 -11.88 -22.70
N LEU A 37 15.88 -10.72 -23.18
CA LEU A 37 16.02 -10.32 -24.59
C LEU A 37 17.48 -10.33 -25.03
N CYS A 38 18.39 -9.75 -24.23
CA CYS A 38 19.81 -9.77 -24.53
C CYS A 38 20.40 -11.20 -24.53
N SER A 39 19.89 -12.09 -23.68
CA SER A 39 20.31 -13.49 -23.66
C SER A 39 19.85 -14.24 -24.91
N LEU A 40 18.63 -13.96 -25.40
CA LEU A 40 18.09 -14.55 -26.63
C LEU A 40 18.87 -14.12 -27.89
N LEU A 41 19.46 -12.91 -27.91
CA LEU A 41 20.32 -12.48 -29.01
C LEU A 41 21.52 -13.41 -29.21
N LEU A 42 21.99 -14.06 -28.14
CA LEU A 42 23.17 -14.93 -28.17
C LEU A 42 22.85 -16.38 -28.57
N LEU A 43 21.57 -16.77 -28.63
CA LEU A 43 21.18 -18.16 -28.86
C LEU A 43 21.32 -18.58 -30.33
N SER A 44 20.93 -17.72 -31.27
CA SER A 44 21.04 -18.01 -32.71
C SER A 44 20.93 -16.75 -33.56
N THR A 45 21.46 -16.81 -34.79
CA THR A 45 21.32 -15.74 -35.79
C THR A 45 19.86 -15.43 -36.13
N CYS A 46 18.97 -16.43 -36.08
CA CYS A 46 17.55 -16.24 -36.35
C CYS A 46 16.87 -15.46 -35.22
N CYS A 47 17.19 -15.79 -33.97
CA CYS A 47 16.74 -15.02 -32.80
C CYS A 47 17.24 -13.57 -32.87
N TYR A 48 18.53 -13.40 -33.21
CA TYR A 48 19.11 -12.08 -33.39
C TYR A 48 18.34 -11.25 -34.43
N ARG A 49 18.17 -11.77 -35.65
CA ARG A 49 17.46 -11.06 -36.72
C ARG A 49 16.01 -10.72 -36.35
N ALA A 50 15.29 -11.68 -35.77
CA ALA A 50 13.91 -11.47 -35.35
C ALA A 50 13.79 -10.35 -34.30
N LEU A 51 14.62 -10.38 -33.26
CA LEU A 51 14.57 -9.38 -32.18
C LEU A 51 15.04 -7.99 -32.63
N ILE A 52 16.05 -7.91 -33.49
CA ILE A 52 16.57 -6.61 -33.98
C ILE A 52 15.59 -5.97 -34.97
N SER A 53 14.79 -6.77 -35.69
CA SER A 53 13.74 -6.24 -36.58
C SER A 53 12.57 -5.56 -35.85
N GLN A 54 12.57 -5.57 -34.50
CA GLN A 54 11.54 -4.98 -33.66
C GLN A 54 12.11 -3.84 -32.81
N PRO A 55 12.14 -2.58 -33.33
CA PRO A 55 12.71 -1.44 -32.62
C PRO A 55 12.03 -1.13 -31.28
N SER A 56 10.74 -1.46 -31.13
CA SER A 56 9.97 -1.24 -29.91
C SER A 56 10.57 -1.94 -28.67
N LEU A 57 11.25 -3.07 -28.86
CA LEU A 57 11.90 -3.81 -27.78
C LEU A 57 13.11 -3.08 -27.18
N TRP A 58 13.68 -2.12 -27.92
CA TRP A 58 14.96 -1.49 -27.60
C TRP A 58 14.83 -0.02 -27.21
N LYS A 59 13.60 0.44 -26.96
CA LYS A 59 13.31 1.80 -26.47
C LYS A 59 13.78 2.04 -25.03
N VAL A 60 13.98 0.97 -24.26
CA VAL A 60 14.42 1.04 -22.86
C VAL A 60 15.81 0.41 -22.74
N LEU A 61 16.72 1.12 -22.09
CA LEU A 61 18.02 0.62 -21.64
C LEU A 61 18.09 0.65 -20.11
N ASP A 62 17.93 -0.52 -19.50
CA ASP A 62 17.95 -0.73 -18.05
C ASP A 62 19.31 -1.32 -17.63
N LEU A 63 20.07 -0.53 -16.89
CA LEU A 63 21.38 -0.89 -16.35
C LEU A 63 21.41 -0.72 -14.82
N ARG A 64 20.24 -0.83 -14.17
CA ARG A 64 20.11 -0.66 -12.71
C ARG A 64 20.99 -1.63 -11.93
N GLU A 65 21.59 -1.11 -10.87
CA GLU A 65 22.44 -1.85 -9.93
C GLU A 65 23.63 -2.62 -10.58
N MET A 66 23.95 -2.32 -11.84
CA MET A 66 25.01 -3.03 -12.56
C MET A 66 26.41 -2.49 -12.20
N ASN A 67 27.40 -3.38 -12.27
CA ASN A 67 28.82 -3.02 -12.18
C ASN A 67 29.38 -2.64 -13.55
N LYS A 68 30.39 -1.75 -13.57
CA LYS A 68 30.97 -1.21 -14.81
C LYS A 68 29.89 -0.62 -15.73
N ALA A 69 28.87 0.01 -15.13
CA ALA A 69 27.69 0.42 -15.87
C ALA A 69 27.98 1.54 -16.88
N GLY A 70 28.94 2.42 -16.59
CA GLY A 70 29.39 3.45 -17.52
C GLY A 70 29.90 2.87 -18.85
N GLU A 71 30.86 1.96 -18.80
CA GLU A 71 31.38 1.29 -20.01
C GLU A 71 30.29 0.49 -20.75
N ARG A 72 29.40 -0.18 -20.00
CA ARG A 72 28.26 -0.90 -20.57
C ARG A 72 27.28 0.04 -21.28
N LEU A 73 27.04 1.21 -20.70
CA LEU A 73 26.18 2.24 -21.27
C LEU A 73 26.74 2.72 -22.61
N ILE A 74 28.01 3.09 -22.65
CA ILE A 74 28.66 3.54 -23.91
C ILE A 74 28.68 2.43 -24.95
N SER A 75 29.03 1.21 -24.54
CA SER A 75 29.03 0.04 -25.43
C SER A 75 27.64 -0.26 -25.97
N ALA A 76 26.60 -0.17 -25.14
CA ALA A 76 25.22 -0.40 -25.54
C ALA A 76 24.73 0.68 -26.50
N LEU A 77 24.94 1.95 -26.19
CA LEU A 77 24.53 3.08 -27.05
C LEU A 77 25.27 3.13 -28.39
N SER A 78 26.39 2.40 -28.52
CA SER A 78 27.10 2.24 -29.81
C SER A 78 26.47 1.18 -30.72
N LEU A 79 25.40 0.51 -30.30
CA LEU A 79 24.74 -0.56 -31.05
C LEU A 79 23.48 -0.01 -31.72
N ASP A 80 23.34 -0.24 -33.03
CA ASP A 80 22.23 0.28 -33.87
C ASP A 80 20.82 0.01 -33.30
N ARG A 81 20.66 -1.09 -32.54
CA ARG A 81 19.38 -1.42 -31.91
C ARG A 81 18.88 -0.35 -30.93
N TYR A 82 19.77 0.43 -30.32
CA TYR A 82 19.44 1.49 -29.36
C TYR A 82 19.42 2.90 -29.99
N GLN A 83 19.45 3.03 -31.32
CA GLN A 83 19.42 4.34 -31.99
C GLN A 83 18.15 5.17 -31.71
N HIS A 84 17.08 4.54 -31.21
CA HIS A 84 15.81 5.18 -30.82
C HIS A 84 15.50 4.95 -29.33
N VAL A 85 16.52 4.96 -28.47
CA VAL A 85 16.29 4.80 -27.03
C VAL A 85 15.49 5.99 -26.48
N GLU A 86 14.41 5.70 -25.78
CA GLU A 86 13.50 6.69 -25.17
C GLU A 86 13.69 6.76 -23.65
N LYS A 87 14.15 5.67 -23.03
CA LYS A 87 14.41 5.59 -21.58
C LYS A 87 15.76 4.94 -21.27
N ILE A 88 16.56 5.59 -20.43
CA ILE A 88 17.77 5.03 -19.83
C ILE A 88 17.61 5.03 -18.31
N ASP A 89 17.80 3.86 -17.70
CA ASP A 89 17.73 3.66 -16.26
C ASP A 89 19.08 3.20 -15.70
N LEU A 90 19.72 4.07 -14.92
CA LEU A 90 21.02 3.85 -14.28
C LEU A 90 20.89 3.92 -12.75
N GLU A 91 19.70 3.69 -12.19
CA GLU A 91 19.52 3.72 -10.75
C GLU A 91 20.46 2.75 -10.02
N PHE A 92 21.23 3.31 -9.08
CA PHE A 92 22.29 2.65 -8.31
C PHE A 92 23.36 1.95 -9.16
N ALA A 93 23.49 2.35 -10.41
CA ALA A 93 24.52 1.85 -11.32
C ALA A 93 25.91 2.27 -10.84
N ARG A 94 26.82 1.31 -10.71
CA ARG A 94 28.18 1.57 -10.21
C ARG A 94 29.09 2.04 -11.34
N ASP A 95 30.02 2.92 -10.97
CA ASP A 95 31.09 3.45 -11.83
C ASP A 95 30.65 4.40 -12.95
N VAL A 96 29.39 4.85 -12.97
CA VAL A 96 28.97 5.96 -13.84
C VAL A 96 29.48 7.28 -13.25
N ASP A 97 30.20 8.04 -14.07
CA ASP A 97 30.75 9.36 -13.74
C ASP A 97 30.63 10.33 -14.92
N ASP A 98 31.18 11.54 -14.76
CA ASP A 98 31.10 12.60 -15.77
C ASP A 98 31.79 12.24 -17.08
N GLU A 99 32.84 11.42 -17.08
CA GLU A 99 33.55 11.05 -18.32
C GLU A 99 32.63 10.26 -19.24
N HIS A 100 31.86 9.32 -18.69
CA HIS A 100 30.86 8.57 -19.43
C HIS A 100 29.77 9.48 -20.00
N LEU A 101 29.30 10.46 -19.22
CA LEU A 101 28.29 11.42 -19.69
C LEU A 101 28.82 12.35 -20.79
N LEU A 102 30.10 12.71 -20.73
CA LEU A 102 30.78 13.45 -21.80
C LEU A 102 30.96 12.60 -23.06
N LEU A 103 31.21 11.30 -22.92
CA LEU A 103 31.24 10.37 -24.05
C LEU A 103 29.88 10.23 -24.72
N ILE A 104 28.78 10.29 -23.96
CA ILE A 104 27.42 10.34 -24.55
C ILE A 104 27.30 11.55 -25.47
N LYS A 105 27.66 12.73 -24.97
CA LYS A 105 27.61 13.97 -25.75
C LYS A 105 28.53 13.96 -26.98
N SER A 106 29.71 13.36 -26.88
CA SER A 106 30.74 13.45 -27.93
C SER A 106 30.72 12.31 -28.96
N LYS A 107 30.28 11.10 -28.59
CA LYS A 107 30.37 9.90 -29.44
C LYS A 107 29.01 9.33 -29.88
N VAL A 108 28.00 9.38 -29.02
CA VAL A 108 26.71 8.69 -29.26
C VAL A 108 25.51 9.63 -29.14
N MET A 109 25.72 10.93 -29.30
CA MET A 109 24.68 11.96 -29.14
C MET A 109 23.45 11.68 -30.01
N GLU A 110 23.65 11.30 -31.27
CA GLU A 110 22.57 11.01 -32.21
C GLU A 110 21.61 9.92 -31.71
N HIS A 111 22.11 8.94 -30.96
CA HIS A 111 21.32 7.82 -30.45
C HIS A 111 20.43 8.22 -29.27
N VAL A 112 20.77 9.29 -28.55
CA VAL A 112 20.06 9.76 -27.35
C VAL A 112 19.26 11.05 -27.59
N ARG A 113 19.21 11.58 -28.82
CA ARG A 113 18.44 12.81 -29.15
C ARG A 113 16.94 12.68 -28.90
N HIS A 114 16.43 11.46 -28.92
CA HIS A 114 15.03 11.13 -28.68
C HIS A 114 14.76 10.70 -27.23
N LEU A 115 15.76 10.75 -26.35
CA LEU A 115 15.61 10.32 -24.98
C LEU A 115 14.62 11.22 -24.23
N GLU A 116 13.58 10.60 -23.67
CA GLU A 116 12.52 11.28 -22.91
C GLU A 116 12.68 11.04 -21.41
N SER A 117 13.30 9.93 -21.00
CA SER A 117 13.48 9.56 -19.60
C SER A 117 14.92 9.18 -19.29
N LEU A 118 15.51 9.86 -18.31
CA LEU A 118 16.84 9.56 -17.80
C LEU A 118 16.83 9.49 -16.28
N ASN A 119 17.19 8.31 -15.75
CA ASN A 119 17.33 8.07 -14.33
C ASN A 119 18.81 7.86 -13.98
N LEU A 120 19.36 8.76 -13.16
CA LEU A 120 20.73 8.77 -12.65
C LEU A 120 20.75 8.66 -11.10
N ASN A 121 19.70 8.09 -10.52
CA ASN A 121 19.59 7.91 -9.07
C ASN A 121 20.80 7.18 -8.51
N GLY A 122 21.43 7.72 -7.46
CA GLY A 122 22.53 7.06 -6.77
C GLY A 122 23.85 6.99 -7.56
N CYS A 123 23.96 7.61 -8.74
CA CYS A 123 25.21 7.71 -9.50
C CYS A 123 26.16 8.78 -8.90
N GLN A 124 26.61 8.56 -7.66
CA GLN A 124 27.25 9.56 -6.79
C GLN A 124 28.57 10.19 -7.30
N LYS A 125 29.16 9.65 -8.37
CA LYS A 125 30.38 10.22 -8.98
C LYS A 125 30.07 11.37 -9.96
N ILE A 126 28.81 11.55 -10.36
CA ILE A 126 28.36 12.61 -11.29
C ILE A 126 28.36 13.98 -10.61
N THR A 127 28.76 15.01 -11.36
CA THR A 127 28.74 16.43 -10.97
C THR A 127 27.99 17.28 -12.01
N ASP A 128 27.94 18.59 -11.79
CA ASP A 128 27.30 19.53 -12.72
C ASP A 128 27.85 19.43 -14.16
N LYS A 129 29.11 19.02 -14.34
CA LYS A 129 29.72 18.82 -15.67
C LYS A 129 29.08 17.67 -16.44
N GLY A 130 28.84 16.55 -15.78
CA GLY A 130 28.15 15.41 -16.39
C GLY A 130 26.71 15.76 -16.74
N ILE A 131 26.01 16.47 -15.85
CA ILE A 131 24.62 16.92 -16.08
C ILE A 131 24.54 17.89 -17.26
N GLU A 132 25.48 18.84 -17.38
CA GLU A 132 25.57 19.71 -18.56
C GLU A 132 25.72 18.88 -19.85
N ALA A 133 26.59 17.86 -19.83
CA ALA A 133 26.82 17.03 -21.00
C ALA A 133 25.56 16.29 -21.47
N VAL A 134 24.84 15.62 -20.56
CA VAL A 134 23.63 14.87 -20.92
C VAL A 134 22.45 15.77 -21.28
N THR A 135 22.29 16.91 -20.62
CA THR A 135 21.18 17.83 -20.94
C THR A 135 21.35 18.45 -22.33
N ILE A 136 22.60 18.70 -22.77
CA ILE A 136 22.90 19.09 -24.16
C ILE A 136 22.58 17.95 -25.14
N ALA A 137 22.90 16.71 -24.78
CA ALA A 137 22.69 15.55 -25.64
C ALA A 137 21.21 15.17 -25.79
N CYS A 138 20.40 15.40 -24.76
CA CYS A 138 19.03 14.92 -24.63
C CYS A 138 18.03 16.09 -24.49
N PRO A 139 17.77 16.90 -25.54
CA PRO A 139 16.90 18.08 -25.45
C PRO A 139 15.42 17.75 -25.24
N LYS A 140 15.00 16.51 -25.53
CA LYS A 140 13.61 16.03 -25.42
C LYS A 140 13.25 15.41 -24.06
N LEU A 141 14.12 15.53 -23.06
CA LEU A 141 13.84 14.99 -21.73
C LEU A 141 12.54 15.57 -21.16
N ARG A 142 11.73 14.66 -20.62
CA ARG A 142 10.48 14.92 -19.90
C ARG A 142 10.55 14.40 -18.46
N ILE A 143 11.25 13.30 -18.24
CA ILE A 143 11.42 12.65 -16.96
C ILE A 143 12.91 12.65 -16.61
N PHE A 144 13.27 13.34 -15.53
CA PHE A 144 14.64 13.40 -15.08
C PHE A 144 14.74 13.13 -13.57
N SER A 145 15.58 12.16 -13.20
CA SER A 145 15.75 11.75 -11.81
C SER A 145 17.22 11.68 -11.45
N ILE A 146 17.61 12.44 -10.42
CA ILE A 146 18.98 12.50 -9.91
C ILE A 146 19.02 12.30 -8.39
N TYR A 147 18.17 11.43 -7.84
CA TYR A 147 18.13 11.15 -6.41
C TYR A 147 19.53 10.86 -5.85
N TRP A 148 19.82 11.46 -4.70
CA TRP A 148 21.05 11.25 -3.92
C TRP A 148 22.35 11.57 -4.67
N ASN A 149 22.31 12.49 -5.64
CA ASN A 149 23.49 13.05 -6.28
C ASN A 149 24.02 14.26 -5.48
N VAL A 150 24.80 13.99 -4.43
CA VAL A 150 25.24 15.02 -3.46
C VAL A 150 26.24 16.05 -4.02
N ARG A 151 26.84 15.79 -5.19
CA ARG A 151 27.80 16.68 -5.87
C ARG A 151 27.14 17.62 -6.88
N VAL A 152 25.84 17.46 -7.13
CA VAL A 152 25.06 18.31 -8.01
C VAL A 152 24.60 19.56 -7.26
N THR A 153 24.68 20.71 -7.91
CA THR A 153 24.30 22.03 -7.38
C THR A 153 23.24 22.71 -8.26
N ASP A 154 22.87 23.95 -7.93
CA ASP A 154 21.96 24.77 -8.73
C ASP A 154 22.45 24.97 -10.20
N MET A 155 23.74 24.78 -10.47
CA MET A 155 24.29 24.82 -11.83
C MET A 155 23.71 23.72 -12.72
N SER A 156 23.51 22.51 -12.21
CA SER A 156 22.84 21.43 -12.95
C SER A 156 21.44 21.82 -13.39
N ILE A 157 20.67 22.46 -12.51
CA ILE A 157 19.31 22.91 -12.84
C ILE A 157 19.34 24.04 -13.86
N LYS A 158 20.32 24.94 -13.77
CA LYS A 158 20.56 25.97 -14.80
C LYS A 158 20.81 25.35 -16.17
N TYR A 159 21.60 24.28 -16.26
CA TYR A 159 21.82 23.57 -17.53
C TYR A 159 20.56 22.83 -18.00
N LEU A 160 19.85 22.17 -17.07
CA LEU A 160 18.60 21.48 -17.36
C LEU A 160 17.56 22.41 -17.98
N VAL A 161 17.25 23.55 -17.32
CA VAL A 161 16.27 24.52 -17.85
C VAL A 161 16.73 25.18 -19.14
N LYS A 162 18.03 25.28 -19.37
CA LYS A 162 18.60 25.84 -20.61
C LYS A 162 18.33 24.92 -21.81
N HIS A 163 18.51 23.61 -21.64
CA HIS A 163 18.53 22.66 -22.77
C HIS A 163 17.28 21.78 -22.90
N CYS A 164 16.61 21.45 -21.79
CA CYS A 164 15.44 20.58 -21.76
C CYS A 164 14.22 21.41 -21.36
N LYS A 165 13.27 21.63 -22.27
CA LYS A 165 12.15 22.59 -22.09
C LYS A 165 10.83 21.98 -21.62
N HIS A 166 10.70 20.66 -21.67
CA HIS A 166 9.43 19.95 -21.49
C HIS A 166 9.47 18.96 -20.31
N ILE A 167 10.21 19.30 -19.25
CA ILE A 167 10.28 18.47 -18.05
C ILE A 167 8.92 18.47 -17.36
N SER A 168 8.31 17.28 -17.26
CA SER A 168 7.05 17.02 -16.58
C SER A 168 7.24 16.27 -15.26
N TYR A 169 8.32 15.50 -15.12
CA TYR A 169 8.70 14.81 -13.88
C TYR A 169 10.14 15.15 -13.51
N LEU A 170 10.34 15.68 -12.30
CA LEU A 170 11.66 16.03 -11.80
C LEU A 170 11.86 15.51 -10.37
N ASN A 171 12.86 14.65 -10.20
CA ASN A 171 13.25 14.15 -8.89
C ASN A 171 14.66 14.62 -8.52
N LEU A 172 14.72 15.53 -7.53
CA LEU A 172 15.94 16.12 -6.98
C LEU A 172 16.22 15.63 -5.56
N SER A 173 15.48 14.64 -5.07
CA SER A 173 15.56 14.20 -3.68
C SER A 173 16.99 13.86 -3.24
N GLY A 174 17.35 14.24 -2.02
CA GLY A 174 18.70 14.01 -1.48
C GLY A 174 19.84 14.82 -2.12
N CYS A 175 19.56 15.72 -3.08
CA CYS A 175 20.56 16.65 -3.62
C CYS A 175 20.77 17.83 -2.66
N LYS A 176 21.61 17.64 -1.66
CA LYS A 176 21.77 18.57 -0.52
C LYS A 176 22.25 19.98 -0.88
N SER A 177 22.83 20.17 -2.07
CA SER A 177 23.33 21.47 -2.54
C SER A 177 22.34 22.26 -3.40
N ILE A 178 21.15 21.71 -3.66
CA ILE A 178 20.05 22.39 -4.34
C ILE A 178 19.39 23.39 -3.38
N SER A 179 19.16 24.62 -3.84
CA SER A 179 18.61 25.73 -3.07
C SER A 179 17.41 26.40 -3.76
N ASP A 180 16.90 27.48 -3.16
CA ASP A 180 15.83 28.31 -3.71
C ASP A 180 16.12 28.81 -5.14
N GLN A 181 17.39 28.97 -5.51
CA GLN A 181 17.79 29.38 -6.86
C GLN A 181 17.34 28.35 -7.92
N SER A 182 17.46 27.06 -7.61
CA SER A 182 16.96 26.00 -8.49
C SER A 182 15.44 26.05 -8.61
N LEU A 183 14.72 26.23 -7.50
CA LEU A 183 13.26 26.28 -7.51
C LEU A 183 12.72 27.52 -8.24
N LEU A 184 13.43 28.64 -8.19
CA LEU A 184 13.14 29.81 -9.01
C LEU A 184 13.24 29.47 -10.50
N LEU A 185 14.36 28.88 -10.92
CA LEU A 185 14.57 28.47 -12.32
C LEU A 185 13.50 27.48 -12.79
N ILE A 186 13.17 26.48 -11.97
CA ILE A 186 12.13 25.49 -12.27
C ILE A 186 10.76 26.18 -12.41
N GLY A 187 10.38 27.00 -11.43
CA GLY A 187 9.10 27.72 -11.43
C GLY A 187 8.95 28.63 -12.65
N ASP A 188 10.04 29.24 -13.11
CA ASP A 188 10.02 30.15 -14.27
C ASP A 188 9.96 29.41 -15.61
N ASN A 189 10.56 28.23 -15.72
CA ASN A 189 10.75 27.54 -17.01
C ASN A 189 9.80 26.36 -17.25
N TYR A 190 9.33 25.65 -16.22
CA TYR A 190 8.55 24.42 -16.37
C TYR A 190 7.09 24.60 -15.99
N LYS A 191 6.31 25.14 -16.94
CA LYS A 191 4.86 25.35 -16.78
C LYS A 191 4.02 24.09 -16.95
N GLU A 192 4.63 23.02 -17.47
CA GLU A 192 4.01 21.69 -17.67
C GLU A 192 4.49 20.68 -16.60
N LEU A 193 5.14 21.15 -15.53
CA LEU A 193 5.64 20.27 -14.47
C LEU A 193 4.45 19.62 -13.74
N GLU A 194 4.40 18.30 -13.75
CA GLU A 194 3.34 17.52 -13.10
C GLU A 194 3.82 16.90 -11.80
N GLU A 195 5.10 16.52 -11.71
CA GLU A 195 5.65 15.86 -10.52
C GLU A 195 6.99 16.46 -10.11
N LEU A 196 7.09 16.82 -8.83
CA LEU A 196 8.31 17.32 -8.23
C LEU A 196 8.60 16.63 -6.91
N ASN A 197 9.80 16.05 -6.81
CA ASN A 197 10.30 15.50 -5.56
C ASN A 197 11.57 16.25 -5.11
N ILE A 198 11.46 16.94 -3.97
CA ILE A 198 12.55 17.70 -3.33
C ILE A 198 12.82 17.23 -1.91
N THR A 199 12.45 15.98 -1.61
CA THR A 199 12.75 15.31 -0.34
C THR A 199 14.19 15.53 0.10
N ARG A 200 14.40 15.92 1.37
CA ARG A 200 15.73 16.13 1.97
C ARG A 200 16.63 17.16 1.22
N CYS A 201 16.05 18.07 0.45
CA CYS A 201 16.76 19.24 -0.09
C CYS A 201 16.81 20.36 0.95
N ILE A 202 17.64 20.16 1.99
CA ILE A 202 17.64 20.94 3.23
C ILE A 202 17.96 22.45 3.09
N ARG A 203 18.44 22.91 1.94
CA ARG A 203 18.75 24.33 1.67
C ARG A 203 17.57 25.09 1.07
N ILE A 204 16.44 24.42 0.86
CA ILE A 204 15.21 25.05 0.39
C ILE A 204 14.51 25.73 1.57
N THR A 205 14.07 26.97 1.35
CA THR A 205 13.32 27.79 2.30
C THR A 205 11.90 28.05 1.80
N ASP A 206 11.09 28.74 2.61
CA ASP A 206 9.74 29.18 2.24
C ASP A 206 9.71 29.90 0.88
N ASN A 207 10.71 30.73 0.59
CA ASN A 207 10.79 31.46 -0.68
C ASN A 207 10.99 30.50 -1.88
N GLY A 208 11.84 29.49 -1.70
CA GLY A 208 12.04 28.46 -2.72
C GLY A 208 10.76 27.72 -3.03
N LEU A 209 10.03 27.26 -2.01
CA LEU A 209 8.76 26.56 -2.24
C LEU A 209 7.74 27.49 -2.93
N GLN A 210 7.59 28.73 -2.46
CA GLN A 210 6.69 29.69 -3.11
C GLN A 210 7.03 29.93 -4.59
N ASN A 211 8.29 29.80 -4.99
CA ASN A 211 8.68 29.91 -6.39
C ASN A 211 8.12 28.77 -7.25
N VAL A 212 8.07 27.54 -6.75
CA VAL A 212 7.59 26.40 -7.55
C VAL A 212 6.08 26.20 -7.48
N LEU A 213 5.40 26.75 -6.47
CA LEU A 213 3.93 26.75 -6.38
C LEU A 213 3.22 27.56 -7.50
N ARG A 214 3.98 28.20 -8.41
CA ARG A 214 3.45 28.79 -9.66
C ARG A 214 3.27 27.77 -10.79
N CYS A 215 3.76 26.55 -10.63
CA CYS A 215 3.56 25.43 -11.55
C CYS A 215 2.18 24.81 -11.32
N ILE A 216 1.13 25.47 -11.81
CA ILE A 216 -0.28 25.11 -11.54
C ILE A 216 -0.70 23.72 -12.05
N THR A 217 0.12 23.09 -12.92
CA THR A 217 -0.09 21.74 -13.44
C THR A 217 0.39 20.64 -12.51
N LEU A 218 1.03 20.98 -11.37
CA LEU A 218 1.54 20.00 -10.42
C LEU A 218 0.41 19.11 -9.90
N LYS A 219 0.62 17.80 -10.02
CA LYS A 219 -0.22 16.72 -9.51
C LYS A 219 0.43 16.03 -8.31
N SER A 220 1.76 15.94 -8.26
CA SER A 220 2.49 15.29 -7.19
C SER A 220 3.61 16.17 -6.66
N LEU A 221 3.60 16.42 -5.36
CA LEU A 221 4.63 17.20 -4.67
C LEU A 221 5.12 16.48 -3.42
N ASN A 222 6.40 16.10 -3.41
CA ASN A 222 7.02 15.45 -2.25
C ASN A 222 7.98 16.39 -1.53
N LEU A 223 7.63 16.74 -0.29
CA LEU A 223 8.34 17.66 0.60
C LEU A 223 8.86 16.96 1.87
N TYR A 224 8.95 15.62 1.86
CA TYR A 224 9.41 14.85 3.02
C TYR A 224 10.77 15.34 3.55
N ALA A 225 10.84 15.50 4.88
CA ALA A 225 12.04 15.92 5.60
C ALA A 225 12.57 17.31 5.18
N LEU A 226 11.65 18.26 4.94
CA LEU A 226 11.92 19.70 4.83
C LEU A 226 11.40 20.44 6.07
N SER A 227 11.96 20.14 7.24
CA SER A 227 11.48 20.64 8.54
C SER A 227 11.64 22.16 8.75
N SER A 228 12.46 22.83 7.93
CA SER A 228 12.67 24.28 7.98
C SER A 228 11.47 25.09 7.45
N LEU A 229 10.58 24.48 6.67
CA LEU A 229 9.46 25.18 6.03
C LEU A 229 8.38 25.56 7.04
N THR A 230 7.98 26.82 7.02
CA THR A 230 6.91 27.35 7.88
C THR A 230 5.57 27.44 7.13
N ASP A 231 4.50 27.84 7.81
CA ASP A 231 3.19 28.09 7.19
C ASP A 231 3.27 29.02 5.97
N ARG A 232 4.20 29.99 5.98
CA ARG A 232 4.44 30.92 4.85
C ARG A 232 4.82 30.19 3.56
N ALA A 233 5.49 29.04 3.64
CA ALA A 233 5.85 28.26 2.48
C ALA A 233 4.63 27.77 1.69
N TYR A 234 3.51 27.53 2.40
CA TYR A 234 2.30 26.89 1.88
C TYR A 234 1.20 27.88 1.48
N GLU A 235 1.39 29.20 1.66
CA GLU A 235 0.37 30.23 1.37
C GLU A 235 -0.25 30.11 -0.04
N LYS A 236 0.56 29.71 -1.03
CA LYS A 236 0.14 29.60 -2.43
C LYS A 236 -0.20 28.18 -2.87
N ILE A 237 -0.13 27.19 -1.98
CA ILE A 237 -0.30 25.79 -2.39
C ILE A 237 -1.73 25.51 -2.86
N GLY A 238 -2.70 26.27 -2.32
CA GLY A 238 -4.09 26.23 -2.75
C GLY A 238 -4.33 26.62 -4.22
N CYS A 239 -3.34 27.22 -4.89
CA CYS A 239 -3.40 27.51 -6.33
C CYS A 239 -3.14 26.26 -7.21
N LEU A 240 -2.68 25.14 -6.62
CA LEU A 240 -2.43 23.90 -7.34
C LEU A 240 -3.73 23.09 -7.48
N GLU A 241 -4.60 23.51 -8.40
CA GLU A 241 -5.94 22.92 -8.61
C GLU A 241 -5.92 21.45 -9.05
N HIS A 242 -4.76 20.98 -9.54
CA HIS A 242 -4.54 19.61 -10.01
C HIS A 242 -3.76 18.75 -9.01
N LEU A 243 -3.43 19.26 -7.82
CA LEU A 243 -2.63 18.52 -6.84
C LEU A 243 -3.43 17.31 -6.30
N GLU A 244 -2.88 16.13 -6.50
CA GLU A 244 -3.45 14.83 -6.11
C GLU A 244 -2.63 14.18 -4.98
N PHE A 245 -1.31 14.39 -4.94
CA PHE A 245 -0.41 13.83 -3.94
C PHE A 245 0.43 14.92 -3.27
N LEU A 246 0.43 14.94 -1.94
CA LEU A 246 1.24 15.83 -1.12
C LEU A 246 1.85 15.10 0.07
N ASP A 247 3.18 15.01 0.12
CA ASP A 247 3.91 14.44 1.26
C ASP A 247 4.57 15.54 2.09
N LEU A 248 4.09 15.72 3.33
CA LEU A 248 4.58 16.68 4.32
C LEU A 248 5.18 15.97 5.54
N CYS A 249 5.55 14.70 5.42
CA CYS A 249 6.10 13.94 6.54
C CYS A 249 7.29 14.70 7.20
N GLY A 250 7.18 14.90 8.51
CA GLY A 250 8.17 15.63 9.30
C GLY A 250 8.18 17.16 9.09
N ALA A 251 7.11 17.76 8.57
CA ALA A 251 6.95 19.23 8.51
C ALA A 251 6.73 19.81 9.91
N GLN A 252 7.80 19.90 10.70
CA GLN A 252 7.76 20.28 12.12
C GLN A 252 7.23 21.70 12.39
N ASN A 253 7.33 22.59 11.40
CA ASN A 253 6.91 23.99 11.48
C ASN A 253 5.59 24.29 10.77
N LEU A 254 4.90 23.26 10.25
CA LEU A 254 3.55 23.36 9.72
C LEU A 254 2.53 23.36 10.86
N SER A 255 1.70 24.39 10.94
CA SER A 255 0.57 24.49 11.87
C SER A 255 -0.77 24.43 11.14
N ASP A 256 -1.86 24.56 11.90
CA ASP A 256 -3.22 24.61 11.36
C ASP A 256 -3.42 25.77 10.35
N CYS A 257 -2.66 26.86 10.47
CA CYS A 257 -2.68 27.97 9.50
C CYS A 257 -2.19 27.52 8.11
N GLY A 258 -1.08 26.78 8.04
CA GLY A 258 -0.57 26.22 6.79
C GLY A 258 -1.49 25.14 6.22
N LEU A 259 -2.06 24.28 7.07
CA LEU A 259 -3.07 23.29 6.63
C LEU A 259 -4.33 23.95 6.07
N SER A 260 -4.75 25.09 6.60
CA SER A 260 -5.88 25.83 6.04
C SER A 260 -5.62 26.31 4.61
N CYS A 261 -4.36 26.56 4.23
CA CYS A 261 -4.00 26.88 2.84
C CYS A 261 -4.11 25.63 1.95
N ILE A 262 -3.65 24.49 2.44
CA ILE A 262 -3.69 23.19 1.75
C ILE A 262 -5.12 22.70 1.52
N ALA A 263 -6.05 23.01 2.42
CA ALA A 263 -7.47 22.65 2.31
C ALA A 263 -8.13 23.15 1.00
N SER A 264 -7.53 24.11 0.31
CA SER A 264 -8.03 24.58 -1.00
C SER A 264 -7.77 23.60 -2.15
N CYS A 265 -6.87 22.62 -1.98
CA CYS A 265 -6.54 21.60 -2.98
C CYS A 265 -7.65 20.54 -3.05
N ARG A 266 -8.72 20.82 -3.81
CA ARG A 266 -9.93 19.98 -3.85
C ARG A 266 -9.74 18.59 -4.47
N LYS A 267 -8.74 18.43 -5.34
CA LYS A 267 -8.41 17.14 -5.99
C LYS A 267 -7.42 16.29 -5.20
N LEU A 268 -7.02 16.73 -4.00
CA LEU A 268 -6.04 16.02 -3.21
C LEU A 268 -6.58 14.64 -2.81
N LEU A 269 -5.88 13.59 -3.26
CA LEU A 269 -6.20 12.19 -3.02
C LEU A 269 -5.34 11.62 -1.89
N SER A 270 -4.08 12.04 -1.78
CA SER A 270 -3.15 11.52 -0.78
C SER A 270 -2.45 12.67 -0.05
N LEU A 271 -2.60 12.68 1.27
CA LEU A 271 -1.94 13.63 2.16
C LEU A 271 -1.22 12.91 3.29
N ASN A 272 0.10 13.09 3.38
CA ASN A 272 0.90 12.55 4.46
C ASN A 272 1.29 13.66 5.45
N LEU A 273 0.73 13.63 6.67
CA LEU A 273 1.05 14.56 7.76
C LEU A 273 1.85 13.89 8.90
N THR A 274 2.41 12.71 8.66
CA THR A 274 3.21 11.97 9.64
C THR A 274 4.22 12.88 10.35
N TRP A 275 4.23 12.88 11.69
CA TRP A 275 5.10 13.71 12.54
C TRP A 275 4.97 15.24 12.33
N CYS A 276 3.83 15.74 11.85
CA CYS A 276 3.51 17.18 11.86
C CYS A 276 3.05 17.62 13.26
N VAL A 277 4.00 17.76 14.18
CA VAL A 277 3.74 17.88 15.64
C VAL A 277 2.95 19.12 16.07
N ARG A 278 2.84 20.15 15.22
CA ARG A 278 2.10 21.40 15.50
C ARG A 278 0.68 21.41 14.91
N VAL A 279 0.27 20.33 14.26
CA VAL A 279 -1.09 20.15 13.72
C VAL A 279 -2.03 19.69 14.83
N THR A 280 -3.23 20.27 14.86
CA THR A 280 -4.31 19.89 15.77
C THR A 280 -5.57 19.53 15.01
N ASP A 281 -6.65 19.23 15.75
CA ASP A 281 -7.97 19.01 15.15
C ASP A 281 -8.39 20.15 14.24
N VAL A 282 -8.04 21.41 14.55
CA VAL A 282 -8.45 22.58 13.77
C VAL A 282 -7.98 22.46 12.32
N GLY A 283 -6.72 22.12 12.10
CA GLY A 283 -6.15 21.96 10.76
C GLY A 283 -6.72 20.74 10.04
N VAL A 284 -6.85 19.61 10.72
CA VAL A 284 -7.41 18.38 10.11
C VAL A 284 -8.88 18.55 9.74
N ILE A 285 -9.67 19.26 10.55
CA ILE A 285 -11.06 19.62 10.22
C ILE A 285 -11.10 20.46 8.95
N LYS A 286 -10.20 21.44 8.78
CA LYS A 286 -10.11 22.23 7.55
C LYS A 286 -9.79 21.39 6.33
N ILE A 287 -8.84 20.45 6.46
CA ILE A 287 -8.55 19.47 5.40
C ILE A 287 -9.79 18.66 5.06
N ALA A 288 -10.52 18.12 6.05
CA ALA A 288 -11.74 17.36 5.81
C ALA A 288 -12.82 18.18 5.08
N GLU A 289 -12.99 19.46 5.45
CA GLU A 289 -13.99 20.36 4.83
C GLU A 289 -13.69 20.65 3.35
N GLY A 290 -12.40 20.80 3.00
CA GLY A 290 -11.94 21.25 1.69
C GLY A 290 -11.50 20.13 0.73
N CYS A 291 -10.72 19.16 1.22
CA CYS A 291 -10.16 18.05 0.43
C CYS A 291 -11.10 16.83 0.44
N ARG A 292 -12.25 16.96 -0.23
CA ARG A 292 -13.31 15.93 -0.21
C ARG A 292 -13.05 14.71 -1.09
N SER A 293 -11.99 14.74 -1.89
CA SER A 293 -11.53 13.61 -2.71
C SER A 293 -10.47 12.76 -2.01
N LEU A 294 -10.17 13.05 -0.74
CA LEU A 294 -9.07 12.41 -0.02
C LEU A 294 -9.33 10.91 0.15
N GLU A 295 -8.36 10.11 -0.30
CA GLU A 295 -8.33 8.64 -0.22
C GLU A 295 -7.34 8.18 0.86
N PHE A 296 -6.16 8.80 0.93
CA PHE A 296 -5.13 8.48 1.92
C PHE A 296 -4.86 9.69 2.82
N LEU A 297 -4.93 9.48 4.13
CA LEU A 297 -4.49 10.43 5.14
C LEU A 297 -3.66 9.72 6.20
N SER A 298 -2.43 10.18 6.43
CA SER A 298 -1.67 9.78 7.62
C SER A 298 -1.54 10.94 8.60
N LEU A 299 -1.99 10.70 9.82
CA LEU A 299 -1.85 11.54 11.00
C LEU A 299 -0.81 10.95 11.98
N PHE A 300 -0.01 9.97 11.54
CA PHE A 300 0.88 9.21 12.42
C PHE A 300 1.73 10.12 13.32
N GLY A 301 1.72 9.85 14.62
CA GLY A 301 2.55 10.56 15.60
C GLY A 301 2.18 12.02 15.83
N ILE A 302 0.99 12.48 15.37
CA ILE A 302 0.48 13.80 15.71
C ILE A 302 -0.23 13.73 17.07
N VAL A 303 0.37 14.34 18.08
CA VAL A 303 -0.16 14.32 19.46
C VAL A 303 -1.32 15.29 19.68
N GLY A 304 -1.47 16.29 18.82
CA GLY A 304 -2.46 17.36 18.94
C GLY A 304 -3.84 17.04 18.37
N VAL A 305 -4.04 15.84 17.79
CA VAL A 305 -5.33 15.42 17.23
C VAL A 305 -6.09 14.50 18.20
N THR A 306 -7.42 14.60 18.17
CA THR A 306 -8.35 13.86 19.02
C THR A 306 -9.49 13.26 18.18
N ASP A 307 -10.46 12.61 18.84
CA ASP A 307 -11.65 12.07 18.17
C ASP A 307 -12.46 13.17 17.43
N GLY A 308 -12.32 14.44 17.81
CA GLY A 308 -12.98 15.58 17.16
C GLY A 308 -12.64 15.72 15.67
N CYS A 309 -11.39 15.50 15.26
CA CYS A 309 -11.06 15.52 13.83
C CYS A 309 -11.64 14.31 13.07
N LEU A 310 -11.78 13.16 13.74
CA LEU A 310 -12.35 11.96 13.14
C LEU A 310 -13.84 12.16 12.82
N GLU A 311 -14.59 12.87 13.68
CA GLU A 311 -15.99 13.22 13.40
C GLU A 311 -16.11 14.05 12.12
N ALA A 312 -15.22 15.03 11.91
CA ALA A 312 -15.19 15.82 10.69
C ALA A 312 -14.80 15.00 9.45
N LEU A 313 -13.79 14.14 9.56
CA LEU A 313 -13.41 13.22 8.47
C LEU A 313 -14.56 12.27 8.12
N SER A 314 -15.27 11.73 9.11
CA SER A 314 -16.47 10.92 8.90
C SER A 314 -17.57 11.70 8.17
N LYS A 315 -17.73 12.98 8.51
CA LYS A 315 -18.78 13.82 7.95
C LYS A 315 -18.50 14.19 6.49
N TYR A 316 -17.26 14.51 6.14
CA TYR A 316 -16.94 15.09 4.83
C TYR A 316 -16.24 14.13 3.86
N CYS A 317 -15.52 13.12 4.36
CA CYS A 317 -14.66 12.22 3.56
C CYS A 317 -15.06 10.74 3.65
N SER A 318 -16.21 10.40 4.25
CA SER A 318 -16.61 9.00 4.51
C SER A 318 -16.72 8.11 3.26
N ASN A 319 -16.97 8.70 2.09
CA ASN A 319 -17.13 7.95 0.85
C ASN A 319 -15.84 7.82 0.03
N THR A 320 -14.78 8.57 0.38
CA THR A 320 -13.54 8.64 -0.39
C THR A 320 -12.36 8.08 0.36
N ILE A 321 -12.28 8.26 1.68
CA ILE A 321 -11.12 7.83 2.44
C ILE A 321 -11.02 6.30 2.42
N THR A 322 -9.90 5.79 1.90
CA THR A 322 -9.55 4.36 1.77
C THR A 322 -8.36 3.96 2.64
N THR A 323 -7.67 4.90 3.28
CA THR A 323 -6.63 4.62 4.27
C THR A 323 -6.50 5.81 5.21
N LEU A 324 -6.67 5.55 6.50
CA LEU A 324 -6.47 6.52 7.57
C LEU A 324 -5.49 5.92 8.60
N ASP A 325 -4.32 6.54 8.74
CA ASP A 325 -3.31 6.15 9.72
C ASP A 325 -3.33 7.12 10.91
N VAL A 326 -3.72 6.62 12.09
CA VAL A 326 -3.81 7.37 13.35
C VAL A 326 -2.87 6.80 14.41
N ASN A 327 -1.91 5.95 14.02
CA ASN A 327 -1.00 5.35 14.98
C ASN A 327 -0.14 6.43 15.66
N GLY A 328 0.07 6.31 16.97
CA GLY A 328 0.82 7.31 17.74
C GLY A 328 0.04 8.61 18.06
N CYS A 329 -1.23 8.74 17.62
CA CYS A 329 -2.10 9.83 18.04
C CYS A 329 -2.71 9.55 19.42
N ILE A 330 -2.03 9.99 20.48
CA ILE A 330 -2.44 9.70 21.87
C ILE A 330 -3.81 10.30 22.26
N GLY A 331 -4.26 11.34 21.56
CA GLY A 331 -5.56 12.00 21.80
C GLY A 331 -6.76 11.28 21.20
N ILE A 332 -6.54 10.31 20.31
CA ILE A 332 -7.60 9.50 19.69
C ILE A 332 -7.89 8.29 20.59
N LYS A 333 -9.11 8.21 21.11
CA LYS A 333 -9.50 7.16 22.06
C LYS A 333 -10.18 6.01 21.33
N VAL A 334 -9.51 4.86 21.34
CA VAL A 334 -9.85 3.61 20.62
C VAL A 334 -11.32 3.15 20.76
N LEU A 335 -12.02 3.50 21.85
CA LEU A 335 -13.37 3.04 22.15
C LEU A 335 -14.50 3.81 21.42
N GLN A 336 -14.34 5.12 21.21
CA GLN A 336 -15.32 5.93 20.45
C GLN A 336 -14.99 5.95 18.96
N SER A 337 -13.69 5.88 18.63
CA SER A 337 -13.27 5.67 17.27
C SER A 337 -13.84 4.35 16.75
N ALA A 338 -13.72 3.21 17.41
CA ALA A 338 -14.29 1.94 16.91
C ALA A 338 -15.78 2.02 16.47
N GLN A 339 -16.63 2.82 17.14
CA GLN A 339 -18.02 3.09 16.73
C GLN A 339 -18.14 4.03 15.53
N LEU A 340 -17.43 5.17 15.55
CA LEU A 340 -17.43 6.14 14.46
C LEU A 340 -16.84 5.55 13.18
N MET A 341 -15.77 4.80 13.36
CA MET A 341 -15.01 4.08 12.35
C MET A 341 -15.90 2.92 11.86
N TRP A 342 -16.70 2.24 12.72
CA TRP A 342 -17.81 1.36 12.28
C TRP A 342 -18.80 2.05 11.34
N HIS A 343 -19.18 3.29 11.63
CA HIS A 343 -20.09 4.08 10.78
C HIS A 343 -19.46 4.49 9.44
N ILE A 344 -18.16 4.79 9.42
CA ILE A 344 -17.39 5.02 8.19
C ILE A 344 -17.26 3.70 7.40
N TRP A 345 -16.96 2.59 8.06
CA TRP A 345 -16.59 1.30 7.45
C TRP A 345 -17.77 0.48 6.93
N PHE A 346 -18.93 0.51 7.59
CA PHE A 346 -20.06 -0.32 7.19
C PHE A 346 -20.81 0.26 5.98
N ARG A 347 -20.67 1.56 5.70
CA ARG A 347 -21.40 2.17 4.58
C ARG A 347 -20.91 1.66 3.22
N HIS A 348 -19.62 1.39 3.01
CA HIS A 348 -19.13 0.91 1.70
C HIS A 348 -17.86 0.02 1.83
N ASN A 349 -18.00 -1.26 1.51
CA ASN A 349 -17.05 -2.41 1.55
C ASN A 349 -15.63 -2.21 0.93
N LYS A 350 -14.82 -1.23 1.32
CA LYS A 350 -13.44 -1.10 0.81
C LYS A 350 -12.49 -0.43 1.81
N LEU A 351 -11.89 -1.20 2.74
CA LEU A 351 -10.71 -0.70 3.47
C LEU A 351 -9.94 -1.75 4.29
N PHE A 352 -8.61 -1.74 4.15
CA PHE A 352 -7.65 -2.48 4.97
C PHE A 352 -6.98 -1.51 5.95
N LEU A 353 -7.20 -1.68 7.25
CA LEU A 353 -6.40 -0.99 8.27
C LEU A 353 -5.14 -1.80 8.55
N LYS A 354 -3.98 -1.17 8.39
CA LYS A 354 -2.73 -1.67 8.95
C LYS A 354 -2.65 -1.28 10.43
N SER A 355 -3.30 -2.06 11.28
CA SER A 355 -2.92 -2.13 12.69
C SER A 355 -2.86 -3.59 13.10
N GLU A 356 -1.73 -4.03 13.64
CA GLU A 356 -1.60 -5.34 14.30
C GLU A 356 -2.44 -5.43 15.58
N THR A 357 -3.12 -4.34 15.96
CA THR A 357 -3.97 -4.21 17.15
C THR A 357 -5.45 -4.51 16.91
N PHE A 358 -5.93 -4.65 15.67
CA PHE A 358 -7.35 -4.96 15.44
C PHE A 358 -7.69 -6.45 15.59
N LEU A 359 -6.74 -7.36 15.36
CA LEU A 359 -6.95 -8.78 15.65
C LEU A 359 -7.08 -9.04 17.16
N SER A 360 -6.43 -8.21 17.99
CA SER A 360 -6.63 -8.22 19.44
C SER A 360 -7.93 -7.51 19.85
N ILE A 361 -8.36 -6.43 19.18
CA ILE A 361 -9.62 -5.74 19.51
C ILE A 361 -10.88 -6.53 19.11
N ALA A 362 -10.86 -7.30 18.01
CA ALA A 362 -11.94 -8.24 17.71
C ALA A 362 -12.08 -9.35 18.78
N LEU A 363 -11.01 -9.63 19.54
CA LEU A 363 -11.01 -10.52 20.71
C LEU A 363 -11.27 -9.78 22.04
N TYR A 364 -11.18 -8.44 22.07
CA TYR A 364 -11.29 -7.60 23.27
C TYR A 364 -12.49 -6.66 23.27
N SER A 365 -13.38 -6.70 22.27
CA SER A 365 -14.65 -5.96 22.29
C SER A 365 -15.61 -6.56 23.31
N GLY A 366 -15.37 -6.20 24.57
CA GLY A 366 -16.35 -5.91 25.61
C GLY A 366 -17.59 -6.77 25.67
N LEU A 367 -17.45 -7.97 26.21
CA LEU A 367 -18.34 -8.39 27.29
C LEU A 367 -17.46 -8.48 28.54
N GLU A 368 -17.52 -7.45 29.39
CA GLU A 368 -17.28 -7.67 30.82
C GLU A 368 -18.39 -8.61 31.27
N VAL A 369 -18.10 -9.91 31.34
CA VAL A 369 -18.81 -10.76 32.27
C VAL A 369 -18.25 -10.39 33.62
N SER A 370 -18.94 -9.53 34.37
CA SER A 370 -18.70 -9.39 35.80
C SER A 370 -19.01 -10.73 36.44
N ILE A 371 -17.99 -11.58 36.57
CA ILE A 371 -18.03 -12.72 37.46
C ILE A 371 -17.93 -12.10 38.85
N ASN A 372 -19.06 -11.96 39.55
CA ASN A 372 -19.01 -11.67 40.98
C ASN A 372 -18.08 -12.69 41.63
N ASP A 373 -17.22 -12.21 42.54
CA ASP A 373 -16.10 -12.88 43.22
C ASP A 373 -16.45 -14.15 44.05
N GLU A 374 -17.49 -14.90 43.69
CA GLU A 374 -17.84 -16.19 44.30
C GLU A 374 -17.74 -17.39 43.35
N ALA A 375 -17.41 -17.19 42.06
CA ALA A 375 -17.30 -18.30 41.09
C ALA A 375 -15.85 -18.78 40.87
N GLU A 376 -14.98 -18.75 41.89
CA GLU A 376 -13.60 -19.24 41.81
C GLU A 376 -13.48 -20.78 41.78
N ARG A 377 -14.56 -21.50 41.45
CA ARG A 377 -14.55 -22.98 41.33
C ARG A 377 -15.51 -23.44 40.24
N CYS A 378 -15.14 -23.28 38.99
CA CYS A 378 -15.82 -23.95 37.88
C CYS A 378 -14.81 -24.57 36.92
N THR A 379 -15.00 -25.87 36.69
CA THR A 379 -14.29 -26.73 35.75
C THR A 379 -14.31 -26.15 34.33
N GLY A 380 -13.37 -26.54 33.46
CA GLY A 380 -13.17 -26.02 32.10
C GLY A 380 -14.35 -26.07 31.10
N PHE A 381 -15.56 -26.37 31.55
CA PHE A 381 -16.80 -26.30 30.78
C PHE A 381 -17.34 -24.88 30.58
N GLY A 382 -17.16 -23.95 31.53
CA GLY A 382 -17.70 -22.58 31.40
C GLY A 382 -17.00 -21.72 30.33
N LEU A 383 -15.69 -21.95 30.12
CA LEU A 383 -14.90 -21.31 29.06
C LEU A 383 -15.29 -21.82 27.66
N PHE A 384 -15.69 -23.09 27.56
CA PHE A 384 -16.15 -23.70 26.30
C PHE A 384 -17.45 -23.05 25.83
N ASP A 385 -18.43 -22.88 26.73
CA ASP A 385 -19.71 -22.25 26.40
C ASP A 385 -19.55 -20.76 26.05
N SER A 386 -18.61 -20.07 26.72
CA SER A 386 -18.30 -18.66 26.46
C SER A 386 -17.63 -18.44 25.09
N LEU A 387 -16.65 -19.26 24.73
CA LEU A 387 -16.00 -19.21 23.41
C LEU A 387 -16.98 -19.60 22.28
N LEU A 388 -17.84 -20.59 22.52
CA LEU A 388 -18.87 -21.00 21.58
C LEU A 388 -19.91 -19.88 21.37
N CYS A 389 -20.27 -19.15 22.43
CA CYS A 389 -21.13 -17.96 22.36
C CYS A 389 -20.51 -16.84 21.52
N ILE A 390 -19.23 -16.52 21.74
CA ILE A 390 -18.55 -15.44 20.98
C ILE A 390 -18.41 -15.83 19.50
N LEU A 391 -17.98 -17.06 19.21
CA LEU A 391 -17.86 -17.55 17.84
C LEU A 391 -19.22 -17.66 17.14
N SER A 392 -20.27 -18.10 17.85
CA SER A 392 -21.62 -18.15 17.30
C SER A 392 -22.20 -16.77 17.05
N TYR A 393 -21.87 -15.75 17.85
CA TYR A 393 -22.29 -14.36 17.59
C TYR A 393 -21.60 -13.74 16.37
N ALA A 394 -20.28 -13.96 16.22
CA ALA A 394 -19.53 -13.51 15.05
C ALA A 394 -20.05 -14.17 13.76
N LEU A 395 -20.34 -15.48 13.82
CA LEU A 395 -20.91 -16.24 12.71
C LEU A 395 -22.38 -15.89 12.43
N LEU A 396 -23.17 -15.58 13.47
CA LEU A 396 -24.55 -15.09 13.34
C LEU A 396 -24.59 -13.72 12.68
N SER A 397 -23.65 -12.83 13.03
CA SER A 397 -23.51 -11.50 12.42
C SER A 397 -23.17 -11.60 10.93
N TYR A 398 -22.27 -12.53 10.58
CA TYR A 398 -21.92 -12.84 9.19
C TYR A 398 -23.06 -13.52 8.42
N ALA A 399 -23.81 -14.43 9.05
CA ALA A 399 -24.97 -15.09 8.43
C ALA A 399 -26.16 -14.13 8.22
N LEU A 400 -26.37 -13.19 9.14
CA LEU A 400 -27.32 -12.08 8.99
C LEU A 400 -26.94 -11.20 7.80
N LEU A 401 -25.65 -10.85 7.66
CA LEU A 401 -25.11 -10.07 6.53
C LEU A 401 -25.46 -10.72 5.18
N MET A 402 -25.20 -12.02 5.05
CA MET A 402 -25.45 -12.77 3.81
C MET A 402 -26.94 -12.97 3.53
N SER A 403 -27.76 -13.15 4.57
CA SER A 403 -29.21 -13.34 4.43
C SER A 403 -29.98 -12.07 4.05
N MET A 404 -29.42 -10.87 4.29
CA MET A 404 -30.09 -9.61 3.92
C MET A 404 -29.86 -9.23 2.45
N GLU A 405 -28.78 -9.71 1.82
CA GLU A 405 -28.46 -9.41 0.41
C GLU A 405 -29.16 -10.35 -0.59
N ASN A 406 -29.37 -11.61 -0.25
CA ASN A 406 -29.88 -12.62 -1.17
C ASN A 406 -30.92 -13.50 -0.47
N GLY A 407 -32.20 -13.42 -0.88
CA GLY A 407 -33.29 -14.16 -0.24
C GLY A 407 -33.02 -15.67 -0.05
N ASN A 408 -33.57 -16.23 1.05
CA ASN A 408 -33.49 -17.65 1.47
C ASN A 408 -32.15 -18.36 1.21
N ILE A 409 -31.12 -18.03 2.00
CA ILE A 409 -29.86 -18.80 2.05
C ILE A 409 -29.87 -19.75 3.24
N GLU A 410 -29.42 -20.99 3.03
CA GLU A 410 -29.08 -21.93 4.09
C GLU A 410 -27.55 -22.01 4.20
N ILE A 411 -27.01 -21.55 5.33
CA ILE A 411 -25.56 -21.55 5.58
C ILE A 411 -25.27 -22.64 6.60
N GLN A 412 -24.45 -23.63 6.22
CA GLN A 412 -23.99 -24.67 7.14
C GLN A 412 -22.52 -24.44 7.49
N ILE A 413 -22.24 -24.22 8.77
CA ILE A 413 -20.90 -24.01 9.29
C ILE A 413 -20.49 -25.23 10.12
N TYR A 414 -19.38 -25.84 9.73
CA TYR A 414 -18.80 -26.97 10.45
C TYR A 414 -17.58 -26.48 11.23
N LEU A 415 -17.65 -26.54 12.55
CA LEU A 415 -16.53 -26.23 13.44
C LEU A 415 -15.89 -27.54 13.88
N LYS A 416 -14.67 -27.81 13.37
CA LYS A 416 -13.85 -28.92 13.83
C LYS A 416 -12.91 -28.41 14.92
N LEU A 417 -13.21 -28.74 16.16
CA LEU A 417 -12.39 -28.41 17.31
C LEU A 417 -11.51 -29.62 17.65
N LYS A 418 -10.20 -29.46 17.47
CA LYS A 418 -9.22 -30.46 17.90
C LYS A 418 -8.71 -30.08 19.28
N LEU A 419 -9.21 -30.76 20.32
CA LEU A 419 -8.79 -30.57 21.70
C LEU A 419 -7.82 -31.69 22.09
N ASN A 420 -6.93 -31.44 23.07
CA ASN A 420 -5.94 -32.43 23.52
C ASN A 420 -6.54 -33.75 24.05
N PHE A 421 -7.85 -33.80 24.31
CA PHE A 421 -8.56 -35.00 24.78
C PHE A 421 -9.50 -35.62 23.74
N GLY A 422 -9.45 -35.17 22.48
CA GLY A 422 -10.25 -35.73 21.37
C GLY A 422 -10.70 -34.70 20.35
N ASN A 423 -11.12 -35.18 19.18
CA ASN A 423 -11.73 -34.35 18.16
C ASN A 423 -13.24 -34.21 18.43
N SER A 424 -13.74 -32.99 18.51
CA SER A 424 -15.18 -32.71 18.54
C SER A 424 -15.58 -31.95 17.28
N LEU A 425 -16.61 -32.44 16.59
CA LEU A 425 -17.17 -31.76 15.41
C LEU A 425 -18.54 -31.18 15.80
N VAL A 426 -18.61 -29.86 15.89
CA VAL A 426 -19.87 -29.16 16.15
C VAL A 426 -20.40 -28.65 14.83
N LYS A 427 -21.57 -29.14 14.41
CA LYS A 427 -22.28 -28.61 13.25
C LYS A 427 -23.26 -27.54 13.70
N ILE A 428 -23.07 -26.33 13.19
CA ILE A 428 -23.99 -25.21 13.38
C ILE A 428 -24.62 -24.91 12.03
N SER A 429 -25.93 -25.10 11.93
CA SER A 429 -26.70 -24.80 10.72
C SER A 429 -27.54 -23.54 10.94
N PHE A 430 -27.42 -22.59 10.02
CA PHE A 430 -28.24 -21.39 9.95
C PHE A 430 -29.19 -21.50 8.76
N LYS A 431 -30.48 -21.36 9.00
CA LYS A 431 -31.49 -21.36 7.94
C LYS A 431 -32.26 -20.05 7.97
N SER A 432 -32.24 -19.31 6.85
CA SER A 432 -33.09 -18.14 6.67
C SER A 432 -34.34 -18.54 5.87
N LYS A 433 -35.53 -18.26 6.41
CA LYS A 433 -36.80 -18.44 5.70
C LYS A 433 -37.72 -17.25 5.95
N LYS A 434 -38.02 -16.47 4.91
CA LYS A 434 -38.94 -15.31 4.96
C LYS A 434 -38.61 -14.31 6.10
N GLY A 435 -37.34 -13.93 6.25
CA GLY A 435 -36.91 -12.96 7.26
C GLY A 435 -36.82 -13.49 8.70
N LYS A 436 -37.03 -14.79 8.92
CA LYS A 436 -36.78 -15.47 10.20
C LYS A 436 -35.54 -16.33 10.12
N LEU A 437 -34.68 -16.22 11.13
CA LEU A 437 -33.39 -16.91 11.23
C LEU A 437 -33.51 -18.06 12.24
N PHE A 438 -33.20 -19.27 11.79
CA PHE A 438 -33.25 -20.48 12.61
C PHE A 438 -31.84 -20.98 12.89
N LEU A 439 -31.52 -21.15 14.17
CA LEU A 439 -30.24 -21.65 14.64
C LEU A 439 -30.39 -23.11 15.10
N ILE A 440 -29.66 -24.02 14.47
CA ILE A 440 -29.74 -25.46 14.74
C ILE A 440 -28.36 -25.96 15.12
N PHE A 441 -28.23 -26.46 16.36
CA PHE A 441 -27.05 -27.17 16.82
C PHE A 441 -27.23 -28.67 16.60
N SER A 442 -26.25 -29.32 15.97
CA SER A 442 -26.17 -30.78 15.96
C SER A 442 -24.74 -31.19 16.31
N ASN A 443 -24.61 -31.96 17.39
CA ASN A 443 -23.34 -32.50 17.84
C ASN A 443 -23.29 -33.97 17.41
N GLN A 444 -22.23 -34.40 16.72
CA GLN A 444 -22.04 -35.82 16.41
C GLN A 444 -20.88 -36.38 17.23
N ILE A 445 -21.22 -37.37 18.08
CA ILE A 445 -20.40 -38.29 18.91
C ILE A 445 -20.08 -37.72 20.31
N SER A 446 -20.47 -38.29 21.46
CA SER A 446 -20.69 -39.69 21.88
C SER A 446 -21.91 -39.86 22.80
N LYS A 447 -22.39 -41.10 22.96
CA LYS A 447 -23.69 -41.57 23.47
C LYS A 447 -24.15 -41.16 24.89
N ASN A 448 -23.55 -40.22 25.61
CA ASN A 448 -23.91 -39.92 27.02
C ASN A 448 -24.02 -38.42 27.35
N LEU A 449 -24.86 -37.66 26.65
CA LEU A 449 -25.29 -36.32 27.08
C LEU A 449 -26.82 -36.19 26.97
N PRO A 450 -27.51 -35.67 28.00
CA PRO A 450 -28.97 -35.57 27.98
C PRO A 450 -29.43 -34.62 26.87
N SER A 451 -30.31 -35.16 26.02
CA SER A 451 -30.97 -34.50 24.90
C SER A 451 -31.83 -33.32 25.36
N LYS A 452 -31.28 -32.09 25.38
CA LYS A 452 -32.08 -30.90 25.70
C LYS A 452 -31.52 -29.57 25.20
N ILE A 453 -31.21 -29.46 23.91
CA ILE A 453 -31.29 -28.16 23.19
C ILE A 453 -31.81 -28.46 21.78
N GLN A 454 -33.13 -28.47 21.61
CA GLN A 454 -33.76 -28.57 20.30
C GLN A 454 -34.48 -27.25 20.02
N LYS A 455 -33.82 -26.42 19.19
CA LYS A 455 -34.36 -25.22 18.53
C LYS A 455 -34.54 -23.98 19.44
N ILE A 456 -33.89 -22.88 19.05
CA ILE A 456 -34.14 -21.54 19.60
C ILE A 456 -34.64 -20.67 18.44
N GLU A 457 -35.84 -20.09 18.56
CA GLU A 457 -36.42 -19.17 17.58
C GLU A 457 -36.22 -17.72 18.03
N TYR A 458 -35.79 -16.85 17.11
CA TYR A 458 -35.66 -15.40 17.34
C TYR A 458 -36.62 -14.64 16.41
N ASP A 459 -37.34 -13.66 16.96
CA ASP A 459 -38.15 -12.71 16.19
C ASP A 459 -37.44 -11.34 16.18
N LEU A 460 -36.99 -10.89 15.02
CA LEU A 460 -35.97 -9.84 14.89
C LEU A 460 -36.47 -8.41 15.15
N PHE A 461 -37.77 -8.19 15.30
CA PHE A 461 -38.33 -6.83 15.28
C PHE A 461 -38.68 -6.21 16.63
N ASN A 462 -38.70 -6.97 17.73
CA ASN A 462 -39.14 -6.45 19.04
C ASN A 462 -38.40 -7.11 20.21
N SER A 463 -37.20 -6.65 20.59
CA SER A 463 -36.65 -6.76 21.98
C SER A 463 -35.16 -6.38 22.10
N LEU A 464 -34.84 -5.08 22.05
CA LEU A 464 -33.62 -4.56 22.70
C LEU A 464 -33.95 -4.23 24.16
N LYS A 465 -34.13 -5.28 24.96
CA LYS A 465 -34.11 -5.37 26.44
C LYS A 465 -34.34 -6.85 26.75
N PHE A 466 -33.53 -7.54 27.56
CA PHE A 466 -33.90 -7.91 28.94
C PHE A 466 -32.84 -8.72 29.71
N LYS A 467 -32.99 -8.70 31.05
CA LYS A 467 -32.34 -9.47 32.14
C LYS A 467 -32.66 -10.98 32.10
N PHE A 468 -31.76 -11.82 32.61
CA PHE A 468 -32.02 -13.25 32.89
C PHE A 468 -32.58 -13.51 34.31
N PRO A 469 -33.49 -14.50 34.50
CA PRO A 469 -33.89 -15.01 35.82
C PRO A 469 -33.02 -16.20 36.30
N MET A 470 -32.62 -16.15 37.57
CA MET A 470 -31.90 -17.19 38.32
C MET A 470 -32.85 -18.29 38.82
N THR A 471 -33.00 -19.44 38.14
CA THR A 471 -33.68 -20.63 38.72
C THR A 471 -33.25 -22.00 38.17
N ALA A 472 -32.03 -22.16 37.61
CA ALA A 472 -31.55 -23.47 37.13
C ALA A 472 -30.28 -24.02 37.83
N CYS A 473 -29.77 -23.35 38.87
CA CYS A 473 -28.46 -23.64 39.50
C CYS A 473 -28.53 -24.29 40.90
N GLN A 474 -29.58 -25.03 41.25
CA GLN A 474 -29.67 -25.69 42.57
C GLN A 474 -29.48 -27.22 42.58
N ASN A 475 -29.41 -27.89 41.42
CA ASN A 475 -29.29 -29.37 41.40
C ASN A 475 -27.91 -29.93 41.06
N SER A 476 -26.91 -29.11 40.73
CA SER A 476 -25.54 -29.58 40.40
C SER A 476 -24.57 -29.59 41.58
N ALA A 477 -24.91 -28.95 42.70
CA ALA A 477 -24.02 -28.83 43.88
C ALA A 477 -23.91 -30.12 44.73
N ARG A 478 -24.68 -31.17 44.44
CA ARG A 478 -24.70 -32.41 45.24
C ARG A 478 -23.70 -33.49 44.78
N LEU A 479 -23.10 -33.35 43.60
CA LEU A 479 -22.24 -34.40 43.01
C LEU A 479 -20.72 -34.17 43.16
N ALA A 480 -20.28 -32.96 43.57
CA ALA A 480 -18.87 -32.59 43.60
C ALA A 480 -18.17 -32.77 44.97
N ARG A 481 -18.72 -33.58 45.89
CA ARG A 481 -18.07 -33.89 47.19
C ARG A 481 -17.25 -35.19 47.22
N ILE A 482 -17.10 -35.90 46.09
CA ILE A 482 -16.55 -37.27 46.13
C ILE A 482 -15.09 -37.40 45.68
N ASN A 483 -14.52 -36.52 44.85
CA ASN A 483 -13.15 -36.73 44.35
C ASN A 483 -12.28 -35.48 44.52
N GLY A 484 -11.52 -35.44 45.60
CA GLY A 484 -10.49 -34.41 45.83
C GLY A 484 -9.38 -34.45 44.78
N ALA A 485 -9.07 -33.29 44.20
CA ALA A 485 -7.85 -33.05 43.45
C ALA A 485 -7.48 -31.55 43.50
N GLY A 486 -6.20 -31.29 43.78
CA GLY A 486 -5.65 -30.00 44.18
C GLY A 486 -5.36 -29.00 43.05
N THR A 487 -4.93 -27.82 43.52
CA THR A 487 -4.64 -26.57 42.83
C THR A 487 -3.50 -26.64 41.82
N CYS A 488 -3.65 -26.01 40.64
CA CYS A 488 -2.52 -25.62 39.78
C CYS A 488 -2.77 -24.22 39.16
N GLY A 489 -1.74 -23.36 39.21
CA GLY A 489 -1.82 -21.90 39.06
C GLY A 489 -1.69 -21.34 37.63
N ARG A 490 -1.92 -20.01 37.56
CA ARG A 490 -2.05 -19.12 36.38
C ARG A 490 -1.00 -19.29 35.26
N THR A 491 0.18 -19.82 35.53
CA THR A 491 1.26 -20.00 34.52
C THR A 491 0.95 -21.08 33.47
N SER A 492 0.00 -21.97 33.76
CA SER A 492 -0.46 -23.01 32.81
C SER A 492 -1.48 -22.48 31.78
N PHE A 493 -2.09 -21.30 32.01
CA PHE A 493 -3.17 -20.75 31.19
C PHE A 493 -2.67 -20.11 29.88
N ILE A 494 -1.53 -19.40 29.92
CA ILE A 494 -0.92 -18.77 28.72
C ILE A 494 -0.38 -19.81 27.74
N ASN A 495 0.03 -20.99 28.23
CA ASN A 495 0.48 -22.09 27.38
C ASN A 495 -0.69 -22.89 26.76
N PHE A 496 -1.92 -22.77 27.28
CA PHE A 496 -3.07 -23.53 26.77
C PHE A 496 -3.65 -22.94 25.46
N ILE A 497 -3.60 -21.62 25.28
CA ILE A 497 -4.11 -20.93 24.08
C ILE A 497 -3.21 -21.14 22.85
N LYS A 498 -1.94 -21.50 23.03
CA LYS A 498 -0.98 -21.74 21.94
C LYS A 498 -1.26 -22.98 21.07
N TYR A 499 -2.25 -23.81 21.39
CA TYR A 499 -2.45 -25.11 20.74
C TYR A 499 -3.86 -25.37 20.18
N ILE A 500 -4.71 -24.34 20.08
CA ILE A 500 -6.04 -24.50 19.47
C ILE A 500 -5.95 -24.17 17.97
N ASN A 501 -5.91 -25.21 17.14
CA ASN A 501 -6.09 -25.09 15.69
C ASN A 501 -7.58 -25.17 15.36
N ILE A 502 -8.18 -24.04 14.96
CA ILE A 502 -9.56 -23.95 14.52
C ILE A 502 -9.57 -24.04 12.99
N TYR A 503 -10.23 -25.08 12.46
CA TYR A 503 -10.48 -25.20 11.03
C TYR A 503 -11.94 -24.89 10.75
N ILE A 504 -12.18 -23.82 9.99
CA ILE A 504 -13.52 -23.38 9.59
C ILE A 504 -13.72 -23.80 8.14
N TYR A 505 -14.72 -24.65 7.91
CA TYR A 505 -15.17 -25.01 6.57
C TYR A 505 -16.52 -24.36 6.31
N ILE A 506 -16.56 -23.44 5.36
CA ILE A 506 -17.78 -22.75 4.94
C ILE A 506 -18.25 -23.39 3.64
N TYR A 507 -19.44 -23.99 3.66
CA TYR A 507 -20.10 -24.47 2.45
C TYR A 507 -21.31 -23.56 2.20
N ILE A 508 -21.30 -22.89 1.04
CA ILE A 508 -22.41 -22.09 0.54
C ILE A 508 -23.11 -22.97 -0.51
N TYR A 509 -24.39 -23.30 -0.29
CA TYR A 509 -25.20 -24.10 -1.19
C TYR A 509 -26.27 -23.26 -1.88
#